data_AF-K6WVJ7-F1
#
_entry.id   AF-K6WVJ7-F1
#
_cell.length_a   1.000
_cell.length_b   1.000
_cell.length_c   1.000
_cell.angle_alpha   90.00
_cell.angle_beta   90.00
_cell.angle_gamma   90.00
#
_symmetry.space_group_name_H-M   'P 1'
#
loop_
_entity.id
_entity.type
_entity.pdbx_description
1 polymer ?
#
loop_
_entity_poly.entity_id
_entity_poly.type
_entity_poly.pdbx_seq_one_letter_code
_entity_poly.pdbx_strand_id
1 'polypeptide(L)'
;DTCAGSSEMDYEVMYLLDGTAGAQIGSLRETLNAIGDAVVIVGDSSSGVGERFSVHVHTSDPGLAVEAGTVRGAISDIRISCFALDAIRAQMDTAEPPPRHKRAVVAVVTGEGAAELFAEAGAVVVRADDGLTASALAEAIRATHSAHVVVMANGKLSSQDLVTVTAETRSAQRSIVLLPTSSMVQCLSALAVHDPAEPPDPDTYAMAEAAAGTRWGSLVRAGVRMMTLAGTCEVGDVLGLIGSDVLVVAPDQTGAATALVDLMLATGGELVTIMAGGAVDDAALDAVTQQMRRSYPGVELAIYRTGQSDQLLQIGVE
;
A
#
# COMPACT_ATOMS: atom_id res chain seq x y z
N ASP A 1 39.45 -21.04 -23.68
CA ASP A 1 38.54 -22.19 -23.45
C ASP A 1 37.40 -21.79 -22.56
N THR A 2 36.25 -21.68 -23.21
CA THR A 2 34.91 -21.39 -22.71
C THR A 2 34.45 -22.47 -21.72
N CYS A 3 34.21 -22.09 -20.47
CA CYS A 3 33.35 -22.84 -19.55
C CYS A 3 32.13 -21.98 -19.22
N ALA A 4 31.16 -21.98 -20.13
CA ALA A 4 29.77 -21.62 -19.84
C ALA A 4 28.94 -22.84 -20.22
N GLY A 5 28.74 -23.75 -19.26
CA GLY A 5 27.73 -24.80 -19.38
C GLY A 5 26.37 -24.18 -19.13
N SER A 6 25.87 -23.41 -20.10
CA SER A 6 24.44 -23.11 -20.15
C SER A 6 23.78 -24.30 -20.83
N SER A 7 22.96 -25.05 -20.10
CA SER A 7 21.97 -25.93 -20.72
C SER A 7 21.12 -25.07 -21.66
N GLU A 8 20.84 -25.54 -22.87
CA GLU A 8 19.91 -24.90 -23.82
C GLU A 8 18.43 -25.10 -23.43
N MET A 9 18.16 -25.78 -22.31
CA MET A 9 16.82 -26.12 -21.86
C MET A 9 16.21 -25.01 -21.00
N ASP A 10 14.92 -24.74 -21.19
CA ASP A 10 14.24 -23.59 -20.56
C ASP A 10 13.57 -23.91 -19.21
N TYR A 11 13.31 -25.20 -18.92
CA TYR A 11 12.55 -25.64 -17.75
C TYR A 11 13.27 -26.71 -16.94
N GLU A 12 13.04 -26.68 -15.63
CA GLU A 12 13.36 -27.74 -14.67
C GLU A 12 12.06 -28.44 -14.29
N VAL A 13 12.00 -29.75 -14.46
CA VAL A 13 10.85 -30.56 -14.04
C VAL A 13 11.29 -31.54 -12.97
N MET A 14 10.67 -31.44 -11.80
CA MET A 14 10.85 -32.36 -10.69
C MET A 14 9.52 -33.03 -10.35
N TYR A 15 9.55 -34.33 -10.06
CA TYR A 15 8.40 -35.05 -9.51
C TYR A 15 8.83 -36.30 -8.74
N LEU A 16 7.94 -36.78 -7.87
CA LEU A 16 8.06 -38.07 -7.20
C LEU A 16 7.24 -39.11 -7.96
N LEU A 17 7.79 -40.31 -8.12
CA LEU A 17 7.19 -41.43 -8.83
C LEU A 17 7.04 -42.63 -7.88
N ASP A 18 5.79 -43.07 -7.70
CA ASP A 18 5.40 -44.20 -6.86
C ASP A 18 4.87 -45.37 -7.70
N GLY A 19 5.14 -46.61 -7.27
CA GLY A 19 4.55 -47.83 -7.84
C GLY A 19 5.22 -48.37 -9.10
N THR A 20 6.40 -47.88 -9.45
CA THR A 20 7.19 -48.33 -10.60
C THR A 20 8.13 -49.46 -10.19
N ALA A 21 8.06 -50.62 -10.86
CA ALA A 21 9.06 -51.68 -10.66
C ALA A 21 10.41 -51.21 -11.19
N GLY A 22 11.51 -51.34 -10.43
CA GLY A 22 12.85 -50.87 -10.80
C GLY A 22 13.34 -51.18 -12.23
N ALA A 23 12.79 -52.21 -12.90
CA ALA A 23 13.04 -52.51 -14.31
C ALA A 23 12.55 -51.42 -15.31
N GLN A 24 11.56 -50.61 -14.94
CA GLN A 24 10.96 -49.59 -15.80
C GLN A 24 11.71 -48.23 -15.74
N ILE A 25 12.60 -48.05 -14.76
CA ILE A 25 13.39 -46.83 -14.57
C ILE A 25 14.44 -46.64 -15.68
N GLY A 26 14.97 -47.73 -16.24
CA GLY A 26 15.89 -47.66 -17.39
C GLY A 26 15.23 -47.01 -18.62
N SER A 27 14.01 -47.46 -18.95
CA SER A 27 13.23 -46.90 -20.06
C SER A 27 12.78 -45.46 -19.80
N LEU A 28 12.46 -45.11 -18.54
CA LEU A 28 12.14 -43.73 -18.17
C LEU A 28 13.37 -42.83 -18.39
N ARG A 29 14.56 -43.25 -17.93
CA ARG A 29 15.81 -42.51 -18.14
C ARG A 29 16.12 -42.31 -19.62
N GLU A 30 15.95 -43.33 -20.46
CA GLU A 30 16.13 -43.20 -21.91
C GLU A 30 15.16 -42.18 -22.53
N THR A 31 13.89 -42.21 -22.11
CA THR A 31 12.87 -41.28 -22.60
C THR A 31 13.18 -39.84 -22.19
N LEU A 32 13.55 -39.63 -20.93
CA LEU A 32 13.88 -38.30 -20.41
C LEU A 32 15.17 -37.76 -21.04
N ASN A 33 16.17 -38.60 -21.30
CA ASN A 33 17.40 -38.20 -22.01
C ASN A 33 17.16 -37.84 -23.48
N ALA A 34 16.04 -38.26 -24.08
CA ALA A 34 15.69 -37.90 -25.45
C ALA A 34 15.01 -36.52 -25.55
N ILE A 35 14.39 -36.05 -24.47
CA ILE A 35 13.63 -34.79 -24.42
C ILE A 35 14.28 -33.72 -23.54
N GLY A 36 15.37 -34.05 -22.84
CA GLY A 36 15.98 -33.19 -21.85
C GLY A 36 17.43 -33.53 -21.55
N ASP A 37 18.09 -32.66 -20.79
CA ASP A 37 19.43 -32.89 -20.24
C ASP A 37 19.40 -32.98 -18.71
N ALA A 38 20.58 -33.24 -18.11
CA ALA A 38 20.77 -33.32 -16.66
C ALA A 38 19.77 -34.24 -15.92
N VAL A 39 19.40 -35.38 -16.55
CA VAL A 39 18.43 -36.32 -15.98
C VAL A 39 18.99 -37.01 -14.74
N VAL A 40 18.38 -36.72 -13.60
CA VAL A 40 18.67 -37.35 -12.30
C VAL A 40 17.44 -38.14 -11.86
N ILE A 41 17.64 -39.43 -11.56
CA ILE A 41 16.61 -40.29 -10.98
C ILE A 41 17.22 -40.97 -9.76
N VAL A 42 16.73 -40.62 -8.57
CA VAL A 42 17.19 -41.15 -7.29
C VAL A 42 16.07 -41.97 -6.67
N GLY A 43 16.34 -43.25 -6.40
CA GLY A 43 15.41 -44.10 -5.66
C GLY A 43 15.64 -43.98 -4.16
N ASP A 44 14.57 -43.86 -3.39
CA ASP A 44 14.57 -44.04 -1.95
C ASP A 44 14.07 -45.46 -1.62
N SER A 45 14.93 -46.24 -0.97
CA SER A 45 14.65 -47.63 -0.55
C SER A 45 14.52 -47.76 0.97
N SER A 46 14.43 -46.64 1.70
CA SER A 46 14.52 -46.61 3.16
C SER A 46 13.21 -46.88 3.91
N SER A 47 12.07 -46.95 3.22
CA SER A 47 10.75 -47.24 3.83
C SER A 47 10.13 -48.47 3.19
N GLY A 48 9.82 -49.50 4.00
CA GLY A 48 9.31 -50.81 3.58
C GLY A 48 7.91 -50.85 2.94
N VAL A 49 7.51 -49.79 2.23
CA VAL A 49 6.26 -49.69 1.46
C VAL A 49 6.59 -49.07 0.10
N GLY A 50 6.95 -49.90 -0.88
CA GLY A 50 7.15 -49.51 -2.28
C GLY A 50 8.44 -48.73 -2.57
N GLU A 51 8.98 -48.90 -3.79
CA GLU A 51 10.09 -48.09 -4.29
C GLU A 51 9.54 -46.73 -4.73
N ARG A 52 10.07 -45.64 -4.16
CA ARG A 52 9.76 -44.26 -4.55
C ARG A 52 10.96 -43.64 -5.24
N PHE A 53 10.75 -42.97 -6.37
CA PHE A 53 11.81 -42.31 -7.13
C PHE A 53 11.59 -40.81 -7.20
N SER A 54 12.63 -40.02 -6.92
CA SER A 54 12.68 -38.60 -7.24
C SER A 54 13.31 -38.43 -8.62
N VAL A 55 12.56 -37.83 -9.53
CA VAL A 55 12.97 -37.54 -10.90
C VAL A 55 13.20 -36.04 -11.04
N HIS A 56 14.29 -35.68 -11.67
CA HIS A 56 14.65 -34.32 -12.04
C HIS A 56 15.20 -34.35 -13.47
N VAL A 57 14.62 -33.57 -14.37
CA VAL A 57 15.10 -33.37 -15.75
C VAL A 57 15.03 -31.89 -16.12
N HIS A 58 16.02 -31.41 -16.86
CA HIS A 58 15.93 -30.13 -17.54
C HIS A 58 15.42 -30.36 -18.96
N THR A 59 14.40 -29.63 -19.40
CA THR A 59 13.77 -29.83 -20.72
C THR A 59 13.21 -28.53 -21.26
N SER A 60 13.06 -28.42 -22.59
CA SER A 60 12.29 -27.36 -23.24
C SER A 60 10.79 -27.67 -23.33
N ASP A 61 10.38 -28.92 -23.05
CA ASP A 61 8.98 -29.36 -23.06
C ASP A 61 8.61 -30.05 -21.74
N PRO A 62 8.16 -29.27 -20.73
CA PRO A 62 7.84 -29.83 -19.43
C PRO A 62 6.62 -30.77 -19.46
N GLY A 63 5.74 -30.64 -20.47
CA GLY A 63 4.59 -31.52 -20.65
C GLY A 63 5.03 -32.95 -20.95
N LEU A 64 5.94 -33.11 -21.91
CA LEU A 64 6.48 -34.42 -22.27
C LEU A 64 7.23 -35.11 -21.11
N ALA A 65 7.91 -34.34 -20.26
CA ALA A 65 8.61 -34.88 -19.08
C ALA A 65 7.66 -35.43 -18.02
N VAL A 66 6.53 -34.75 -17.79
CA VAL A 66 5.47 -35.19 -16.86
C VAL A 66 4.70 -36.39 -17.43
N GLU A 67 4.41 -36.37 -18.74
CA GLU A 67 3.75 -37.49 -19.43
C GLU A 67 4.62 -38.76 -19.38
N ALA A 68 5.94 -38.63 -19.59
CA ALA A 68 6.87 -39.75 -19.50
C ALA A 68 6.84 -40.44 -18.12
N GLY A 69 6.70 -39.66 -17.04
CA GLY A 69 6.54 -40.18 -15.67
C GLY A 69 5.19 -40.86 -15.46
N THR A 70 4.10 -40.23 -15.92
CA THR A 70 2.72 -40.71 -15.75
C THR A 70 2.48 -42.08 -16.37
N VAL A 71 3.12 -42.40 -17.51
CA VAL A 71 2.99 -43.71 -18.16
C VAL A 71 3.66 -44.83 -17.34
N ARG A 72 4.59 -44.50 -16.44
CA ARG A 72 5.40 -45.48 -15.69
C ARG A 72 4.97 -45.68 -14.24
N GLY A 73 4.15 -44.79 -13.69
CA GLY A 73 3.70 -44.87 -12.31
C GLY A 73 2.85 -43.67 -11.88
N ALA A 74 2.51 -43.64 -10.60
CA ALA A 74 1.77 -42.52 -10.01
C ALA A 74 2.75 -41.38 -9.69
N ILE A 75 2.56 -40.22 -10.31
CA ILE A 75 3.38 -39.03 -10.04
C ILE A 75 2.75 -38.15 -8.94
N SER A 76 3.60 -37.54 -8.12
CA SER A 76 3.21 -36.59 -7.07
C SER A 76 4.28 -35.50 -6.86
N ASP A 77 3.94 -34.42 -6.16
CA ASP A 77 4.82 -33.24 -5.93
C ASP A 77 5.51 -32.72 -7.20
N ILE A 78 4.71 -32.51 -8.26
CA ILE A 78 5.21 -32.00 -9.55
C ILE A 78 5.59 -30.53 -9.38
N ARG A 79 6.84 -30.20 -9.69
CA ARG A 79 7.36 -28.82 -9.72
C ARG A 79 7.95 -28.55 -11.10
N ILE A 80 7.53 -27.45 -11.69
CA ILE A 80 8.02 -26.98 -12.98
C ILE A 80 8.55 -25.56 -12.78
N SER A 81 9.86 -25.38 -12.89
CA SER A 81 10.54 -24.09 -12.81
C SER A 81 11.01 -23.67 -14.19
N CYS A 82 11.10 -22.37 -14.46
CA CYS A 82 11.58 -21.84 -15.74
C CYS A 82 12.84 -21.01 -15.49
N PHE A 83 13.97 -21.44 -16.03
CA PHE A 83 15.26 -20.82 -15.75
C PHE A 83 15.33 -19.36 -16.22
N ALA A 84 14.72 -19.04 -17.36
CA ALA A 84 14.67 -17.66 -17.86
C ALA A 84 13.83 -16.76 -16.94
N LEU A 85 12.68 -17.25 -16.46
CA LEU A 85 11.83 -16.49 -15.54
C LEU A 85 12.49 -16.33 -14.16
N ASP A 86 13.17 -17.36 -13.68
CA ASP A 86 13.88 -17.33 -12.40
C ASP A 86 15.15 -16.48 -12.47
N ALA A 87 15.84 -16.44 -13.62
CA ALA A 87 16.94 -15.52 -13.88
C ALA A 87 16.47 -14.06 -13.96
N ILE A 88 15.31 -13.79 -14.57
CA ILE A 88 14.69 -12.46 -14.56
C ILE A 88 14.32 -12.04 -13.12
N ARG A 89 13.75 -12.95 -12.32
CA ARG A 89 13.46 -12.71 -10.90
C ARG A 89 14.74 -12.44 -10.09
N ALA A 90 15.78 -13.24 -10.29
CA ALA A 90 17.07 -13.09 -9.61
C ALA A 90 17.81 -11.80 -10.01
N GLN A 91 17.66 -11.33 -11.25
CA GLN A 91 18.19 -10.03 -11.68
C GLN A 91 17.43 -8.85 -11.07
N MET A 92 16.14 -9.02 -10.75
CA MET A 92 15.37 -8.02 -9.98
C MET A 92 15.73 -8.02 -8.48
N ASP A 93 16.22 -9.13 -7.93
CA ASP A 93 16.43 -9.34 -6.48
C ASP A 93 17.84 -9.07 -5.93
N THR A 94 18.81 -8.71 -6.78
CA THR A 94 20.24 -8.65 -6.38
C THR A 94 20.81 -7.25 -6.14
N ALA A 95 20.04 -6.18 -6.37
CA ALA A 95 20.53 -4.80 -6.24
C ALA A 95 20.02 -4.05 -5.00
N GLU A 96 18.97 -4.52 -4.34
CA GLU A 96 18.39 -3.81 -3.20
C GLU A 96 19.11 -4.21 -1.90
N PRO A 97 19.69 -3.25 -1.15
CA PRO A 97 20.32 -3.55 0.13
C PRO A 97 19.27 -4.01 1.15
N PRO A 98 19.65 -4.88 2.11
CA PRO A 98 18.72 -5.36 3.12
C PRO A 98 18.10 -4.19 3.90
N PRO A 99 16.81 -4.31 4.29
CA PRO A 99 16.12 -3.26 5.01
C PRO A 99 16.83 -2.98 6.35
N ARG A 100 16.99 -1.70 6.66
CA ARG A 100 17.61 -1.20 7.90
C ARG A 100 16.60 -1.08 9.03
N HIS A 101 15.34 -0.87 8.70
CA HIS A 101 14.24 -0.69 9.64
C HIS A 101 13.17 -1.75 9.43
N LYS A 102 12.47 -2.12 10.52
CA LYS A 102 11.36 -3.07 10.43
C LYS A 102 10.16 -2.45 9.72
N ARG A 103 9.86 -1.19 10.04
CA ARG A 103 8.65 -0.51 9.60
C ARG A 103 8.87 0.98 9.42
N ALA A 104 8.19 1.55 8.43
CA ALA A 104 8.03 3.00 8.26
C ALA A 104 6.61 3.31 7.83
N VAL A 105 6.13 4.49 8.23
CA VAL A 105 4.89 5.08 7.72
C VAL A 105 5.26 6.26 6.85
N VAL A 106 4.83 6.27 5.59
CA VAL A 106 5.02 7.37 4.64
C VAL A 106 3.71 8.12 4.52
N ALA A 107 3.72 9.43 4.77
CA ALA A 107 2.54 10.28 4.69
C ALA A 107 2.77 11.42 3.69
N VAL A 108 1.82 11.57 2.76
CA VAL A 108 1.81 12.69 1.81
C VAL A 108 1.05 13.87 2.42
N VAL A 109 1.72 15.01 2.55
CA VAL A 109 1.18 16.20 3.24
C VAL A 109 1.42 17.48 2.44
N THR A 110 0.61 18.49 2.72
CA THR A 110 0.73 19.87 2.20
C THR A 110 0.78 20.85 3.37
N GLY A 111 1.53 21.94 3.23
CA GLY A 111 1.82 22.91 4.30
C GLY A 111 2.97 22.53 5.25
N GLU A 112 3.80 23.51 5.60
CA GLU A 112 5.03 23.28 6.40
C GLU A 112 4.71 22.76 7.81
N GLY A 113 3.71 23.34 8.47
CA GLY A 113 3.30 22.88 9.80
C GLY A 113 2.71 21.46 9.78
N ALA A 114 2.12 21.02 8.66
CA ALA A 114 1.73 19.62 8.50
C ALA A 114 2.96 18.71 8.38
N ALA A 115 4.00 19.15 7.68
CA ALA A 115 5.23 18.37 7.57
C ALA A 115 5.91 18.18 8.92
N GLU A 116 6.01 19.25 9.72
CA GLU A 116 6.54 19.19 11.08
C GLU A 116 5.70 18.25 11.96
N LEU A 117 4.37 18.45 12.00
CA LEU A 117 3.46 17.63 12.80
C LEU A 117 3.55 16.13 12.49
N PHE A 118 3.56 15.78 11.20
CA PHE A 118 3.63 14.37 10.78
C PHE A 118 5.01 13.76 11.04
N ALA A 119 6.08 14.52 10.87
CA ALA A 119 7.43 14.06 11.20
C ALA A 119 7.58 13.82 12.71
N GLU A 120 7.04 14.71 13.55
CA GLU A 120 6.99 14.54 15.01
C GLU A 120 6.17 13.31 15.42
N ALA A 121 5.08 13.03 14.70
CA ALA A 121 4.29 11.81 14.86
C ALA A 121 4.98 10.53 14.33
N GLY A 122 6.21 10.63 13.81
CA GLY A 122 7.01 9.49 13.37
C GLY A 122 6.82 9.06 11.91
N ALA A 123 6.11 9.86 11.11
CA ALA A 123 5.96 9.59 9.68
C ALA A 123 7.14 10.11 8.85
N VAL A 124 7.49 9.39 7.80
CA VAL A 124 8.33 9.88 6.70
C VAL A 124 7.45 10.75 5.81
N VAL A 125 7.74 12.04 5.78
CA VAL A 125 6.92 13.02 5.09
C VAL A 125 7.31 13.16 3.62
N VAL A 126 6.31 13.15 2.74
CA VAL A 126 6.43 13.52 1.32
C VAL A 126 5.60 14.76 1.07
N ARG A 127 6.25 15.84 0.63
CA ARG A 127 5.61 17.13 0.34
C ARG A 127 4.93 17.08 -1.03
N ALA A 128 3.71 17.60 -1.10
CA ALA A 128 2.90 17.64 -2.33
C ALA A 128 2.34 19.03 -2.63
N ASP A 129 2.96 20.10 -2.11
CA ASP A 129 2.48 21.49 -2.27
C ASP A 129 2.40 21.91 -3.74
N ASP A 130 3.36 21.47 -4.55
CA ASP A 130 3.46 21.74 -5.99
C ASP A 130 3.02 20.53 -6.84
N GLY A 131 2.25 19.61 -6.24
CA GLY A 131 1.88 18.32 -6.83
C GLY A 131 2.82 17.18 -6.45
N LEU A 132 2.43 15.96 -6.81
CA LEU A 132 3.16 14.73 -6.52
C LEU A 132 3.09 13.76 -7.72
N THR A 133 4.21 13.16 -8.07
CA THR A 133 4.26 12.11 -9.09
C THR A 133 4.38 10.73 -8.43
N ALA A 134 3.94 9.68 -9.15
CA ALA A 134 4.13 8.30 -8.73
C ALA A 134 5.62 7.98 -8.47
N SER A 135 6.51 8.45 -9.36
CA SER A 135 7.96 8.22 -9.24
C SER A 135 8.58 8.84 -7.99
N ALA A 136 8.16 10.07 -7.63
CA ALA A 136 8.66 10.76 -6.44
C ALA A 136 8.21 10.05 -5.15
N LEU A 137 6.95 9.59 -5.10
CA LEU A 137 6.49 8.78 -3.97
C LEU A 137 7.22 7.43 -3.92
N ALA A 138 7.42 6.78 -5.06
CA ALA A 138 8.17 5.52 -5.15
C ALA A 138 9.62 5.67 -4.65
N GLU A 139 10.28 6.79 -4.97
CA GLU A 139 11.61 7.13 -4.48
C GLU A 139 11.62 7.33 -2.96
N ALA A 140 10.66 8.08 -2.42
CA ALA A 140 10.52 8.27 -0.98
C ALA A 140 10.32 6.94 -0.24
N ILE A 141 9.47 6.04 -0.77
CA ILE A 141 9.27 4.71 -0.19
C ILE A 141 10.57 3.90 -0.20
N ARG A 142 11.35 3.91 -1.29
CA ARG A 142 12.65 3.22 -1.34
C ARG A 142 13.66 3.80 -0.35
N ALA A 143 13.66 5.13 -0.18
CA ALA A 143 14.55 5.83 0.75
C ALA A 143 14.28 5.49 2.23
N THR A 144 13.10 4.95 2.56
CA THR A 144 12.80 4.50 3.93
C THR A 144 13.66 3.31 4.39
N HIS A 145 14.23 2.53 3.45
CA HIS A 145 14.98 1.30 3.73
C HIS A 145 14.28 0.38 4.76
N SER A 146 12.95 0.26 4.67
CA SER A 146 12.12 -0.47 5.63
C SER A 146 11.53 -1.75 5.02
N ALA A 147 11.45 -2.81 5.82
CA ALA A 147 10.88 -4.10 5.38
C ALA A 147 9.36 -4.03 5.18
N HIS A 148 8.66 -3.23 5.98
CA HIS A 148 7.23 -2.97 5.84
C HIS A 148 7.00 -1.46 5.73
N VAL A 149 6.38 -1.01 4.64
CA VAL A 149 6.06 0.41 4.44
C VAL A 149 4.56 0.60 4.33
N VAL A 150 4.03 1.39 5.25
CA VAL A 150 2.64 1.83 5.24
C VAL A 150 2.59 3.19 4.53
N VAL A 151 1.71 3.37 3.55
CA VAL A 151 1.65 4.60 2.74
C VAL A 151 0.27 5.23 2.81
N MET A 152 0.23 6.50 3.22
CA MET A 152 -0.99 7.32 3.23
C MET A 152 -0.84 8.46 2.23
N ALA A 153 -1.50 8.29 1.07
CA ALA A 153 -1.41 9.24 -0.03
C ALA A 153 -2.37 10.43 0.09
N ASN A 154 -3.33 10.40 1.04
CA ASN A 154 -4.15 11.55 1.38
C ASN A 154 -4.87 12.17 0.15
N GLY A 155 -5.38 11.32 -0.74
CA GLY A 155 -6.04 11.75 -1.97
C GLY A 155 -5.16 12.54 -2.97
N LYS A 156 -3.84 12.64 -2.76
CA LYS A 156 -2.93 13.42 -3.62
C LYS A 156 -2.49 12.69 -4.90
N LEU A 157 -2.80 11.40 -5.01
CA LEU A 157 -2.53 10.58 -6.19
C LEU A 157 -3.79 9.86 -6.63
N SER A 158 -3.94 9.67 -7.94
CA SER A 158 -5.04 8.88 -8.50
C SER A 158 -4.85 7.39 -8.17
N SER A 159 -5.92 6.60 -8.27
CA SER A 159 -5.81 5.13 -8.12
C SER A 159 -4.83 4.52 -9.12
N GLN A 160 -4.71 5.09 -10.33
CA GLN A 160 -3.76 4.61 -11.35
C GLN A 160 -2.32 4.91 -10.94
N ASP A 161 -2.06 6.11 -10.42
CA ASP A 161 -0.73 6.49 -9.93
C ASP A 161 -0.32 5.63 -8.73
N LEU A 162 -1.24 5.31 -7.82
CA LEU A 162 -0.98 4.42 -6.70
C LEU A 162 -0.63 2.99 -7.15
N VAL A 163 -1.28 2.48 -8.20
CA VAL A 163 -0.88 1.21 -8.82
C VAL A 163 0.53 1.30 -9.39
N THR A 164 0.86 2.39 -10.10
CA THR A 164 2.21 2.64 -10.60
C THR A 164 3.24 2.66 -9.47
N VAL A 165 2.96 3.36 -8.37
CA VAL A 165 3.83 3.40 -7.18
C VAL A 165 4.12 1.99 -6.69
N THR A 166 3.08 1.17 -6.46
CA THR A 166 3.27 -0.20 -5.96
C THR A 166 4.03 -1.10 -6.94
N ALA A 167 3.86 -0.91 -8.25
CA ALA A 167 4.62 -1.62 -9.27
C ALA A 167 6.10 -1.22 -9.28
N GLU A 168 6.41 0.08 -9.23
CA GLU A 168 7.78 0.63 -9.22
C GLU A 168 8.54 0.34 -7.93
N THR A 169 7.83 0.02 -6.86
CA THR A 169 8.38 -0.23 -5.54
C THR A 169 8.37 -1.69 -5.14
N ARG A 170 7.89 -2.59 -6.01
CA ARG A 170 7.84 -4.02 -5.79
C ARG A 170 9.24 -4.59 -5.49
N SER A 171 9.34 -5.38 -4.42
CA SER A 171 10.59 -5.99 -3.95
C SER A 171 10.29 -7.28 -3.17
N ALA A 172 11.20 -8.25 -3.16
CA ALA A 172 11.08 -9.41 -2.28
C ALA A 172 11.43 -9.09 -0.81
N GLN A 173 12.12 -7.99 -0.57
CA GLN A 173 12.61 -7.60 0.76
C GLN A 173 11.73 -6.54 1.44
N ARG A 174 10.73 -6.01 0.73
CA ARG A 174 9.85 -4.93 1.21
C ARG A 174 8.40 -5.18 0.83
N SER A 175 7.52 -5.18 1.83
CA SER A 175 6.07 -5.14 1.62
C SER A 175 5.57 -3.70 1.71
N ILE A 176 4.54 -3.37 0.92
CA ILE A 176 3.94 -2.04 0.89
C ILE A 176 2.44 -2.19 1.04
N VAL A 177 1.86 -1.42 1.97
CA VAL A 177 0.42 -1.35 2.16
C VAL A 177 -0.02 0.09 2.00
N LEU A 178 -0.98 0.32 1.10
CA LEU A 178 -1.60 1.63 0.92
C LEU A 178 -2.82 1.71 1.86
N LEU A 179 -2.84 2.70 2.76
CA LEU A 179 -4.06 3.01 3.51
C LEU A 179 -4.99 3.90 2.69
N PRO A 180 -6.31 3.59 2.64
CA PRO A 180 -7.30 4.37 1.90
C PRO A 180 -7.64 5.68 2.63
N THR A 181 -6.70 6.62 2.59
CA THR A 181 -6.83 7.96 3.20
C THR A 181 -7.06 9.02 2.13
N SER A 182 -8.01 9.91 2.39
CA SER A 182 -8.38 11.01 1.49
C SER A 182 -8.11 12.39 2.10
N SER A 183 -7.65 12.43 3.35
CA SER A 183 -7.51 13.65 4.15
C SER A 183 -6.40 13.50 5.20
N MET A 184 -5.66 14.58 5.50
CA MET A 184 -4.54 14.54 6.47
C MET A 184 -5.06 14.25 7.88
N VAL A 185 -6.26 14.72 8.24
CA VAL A 185 -6.86 14.36 9.53
C VAL A 185 -7.09 12.86 9.67
N GLN A 186 -7.46 12.14 8.60
CA GLN A 186 -7.56 10.67 8.65
C GLN A 186 -6.18 10.03 8.83
N CYS A 187 -5.15 10.60 8.19
CA CYS A 187 -3.78 10.14 8.36
C CYS A 187 -3.27 10.38 9.79
N LEU A 188 -3.65 11.48 10.44
CA LEU A 188 -3.33 11.73 11.85
C LEU A 188 -4.00 10.71 12.76
N SER A 189 -5.28 10.42 12.56
CA SER A 189 -5.99 9.40 13.35
C SER A 189 -5.39 8.00 13.14
N ALA A 190 -4.95 7.68 11.91
CA ALA A 190 -4.19 6.46 11.64
C ALA A 190 -2.84 6.43 12.39
N LEU A 191 -2.08 7.53 12.38
CA LEU A 191 -0.81 7.62 13.09
C LEU A 191 -0.97 7.55 14.61
N ALA A 192 -2.06 8.08 15.15
CA ALA A 192 -2.31 8.09 16.58
C ALA A 192 -2.43 6.68 17.19
N VAL A 193 -2.85 5.70 16.39
CA VAL A 193 -2.98 4.29 16.82
C VAL A 193 -1.83 3.40 16.33
N HIS A 194 -0.86 3.96 15.59
CA HIS A 194 0.27 3.20 15.07
C HIS A 194 1.16 2.67 16.21
N ASP A 195 1.37 1.36 16.25
CA ASP A 195 2.28 0.73 17.21
C ASP A 195 3.41 -0.04 16.49
N PRO A 196 4.66 0.49 16.52
CA PRO A 196 5.80 -0.18 15.92
C PRO A 196 6.21 -1.48 16.64
N ALA A 197 5.62 -1.83 17.79
CA ALA A 197 5.83 -3.10 18.49
C ALA A 197 4.87 -4.21 18.04
N GLU A 198 3.68 -3.88 17.54
CA GLU A 198 2.69 -4.84 17.04
C GLU A 198 3.13 -5.47 15.70
N PRO A 199 2.69 -6.69 15.34
CA PRO A 199 2.94 -7.24 14.01
C PRO A 199 2.37 -6.32 12.89
N PRO A 200 2.91 -6.37 11.66
CA PRO A 200 2.52 -5.43 10.60
C PRO A 200 1.03 -5.44 10.23
N ASP A 201 0.42 -6.62 10.11
CA ASP A 201 -0.97 -6.71 9.64
C ASP A 201 -1.99 -6.19 10.69
N PRO A 202 -1.91 -6.56 11.98
CA PRO A 202 -2.76 -5.98 13.02
C PRO A 202 -2.62 -4.47 13.18
N ASP A 203 -1.38 -3.96 13.16
CA ASP A 203 -1.10 -2.52 13.22
C ASP A 203 -1.72 -1.78 12.03
N THR A 204 -1.49 -2.29 10.82
CA THR A 204 -2.05 -1.68 9.60
C THR A 204 -3.59 -1.72 9.58
N TYR A 205 -4.20 -2.80 10.12
CA TYR A 205 -5.64 -2.89 10.28
C TYR A 205 -6.17 -1.85 11.27
N ALA A 206 -5.54 -1.70 12.44
CA ALA A 206 -5.90 -0.70 13.43
C ALA A 206 -5.80 0.73 12.86
N MET A 207 -4.70 1.03 12.15
CA MET A 207 -4.52 2.30 11.44
C MET A 207 -5.64 2.55 10.42
N ALA A 208 -6.03 1.52 9.65
CA ALA A 208 -7.08 1.62 8.63
C ALA A 208 -8.47 1.83 9.25
N GLU A 209 -8.77 1.15 10.35
CA GLU A 209 -10.00 1.34 11.13
C GLU A 209 -10.09 2.77 11.68
N ALA A 210 -9.01 3.29 12.27
CA ALA A 210 -8.97 4.66 12.79
C ALA A 210 -9.17 5.70 11.68
N ALA A 211 -8.49 5.53 10.54
CA ALA A 211 -8.68 6.39 9.36
C ALA A 211 -10.13 6.35 8.85
N ALA A 212 -10.75 5.18 8.81
CA ALA A 212 -12.12 4.98 8.32
C ALA A 212 -13.18 5.50 9.29
N GLY A 213 -12.94 5.39 10.60
CA GLY A 213 -13.80 5.95 11.64
C GLY A 213 -13.82 7.47 11.66
N THR A 214 -12.74 8.10 11.19
CA THR A 214 -12.62 9.56 11.14
C THR A 214 -13.42 10.15 10.00
N ARG A 215 -14.52 10.82 10.32
CA ARG A 215 -15.26 11.65 9.36
C ARG A 215 -14.45 12.90 9.07
N TRP A 216 -14.30 13.24 7.79
CA TRP A 216 -13.48 14.37 7.41
C TRP A 216 -14.23 15.35 6.50
N GLY A 217 -13.86 16.62 6.62
CA GLY A 217 -14.36 17.71 5.82
C GLY A 217 -13.29 18.75 5.56
N SER A 218 -13.58 19.70 4.69
CA SER A 218 -12.66 20.78 4.37
C SER A 218 -13.40 22.08 4.01
N LEU A 219 -12.71 23.20 4.20
CA LEU A 219 -13.14 24.49 3.69
C LEU A 219 -12.26 24.90 2.51
N VAL A 220 -12.88 25.31 1.42
CA VAL A 220 -12.19 25.83 0.24
C VAL A 220 -12.84 27.13 -0.23
N ARG A 221 -12.06 27.99 -0.89
CA ARG A 221 -12.59 29.20 -1.51
C ARG A 221 -13.06 28.89 -2.93
N ALA A 222 -14.25 29.34 -3.27
CA ALA A 222 -14.80 29.19 -4.61
C ALA A 222 -14.05 30.07 -5.61
N GLY A 223 -13.32 29.43 -6.53
CA GLY A 223 -12.65 30.11 -7.65
C GLY A 223 -13.57 30.41 -8.83
N VAL A 224 -14.73 29.75 -8.90
CA VAL A 224 -15.70 29.87 -9.99
C VAL A 224 -17.12 29.87 -9.45
N ARG A 225 -18.04 30.50 -10.19
CA ARG A 225 -19.47 30.45 -9.92
C ARG A 225 -20.03 29.08 -10.31
N MET A 226 -20.76 28.41 -9.42
CA MET A 226 -21.34 27.09 -9.68
C MET A 226 -22.63 26.83 -8.89
N MET A 227 -23.44 25.90 -9.40
CA MET A 227 -24.58 25.35 -8.65
C MET A 227 -24.11 24.12 -7.87
N THR A 228 -24.40 24.08 -6.58
CA THR A 228 -24.04 22.98 -5.66
C THR A 228 -25.31 22.40 -5.02
N LEU A 229 -25.19 21.26 -4.32
CA LEU A 229 -26.30 20.71 -3.54
C LEU A 229 -26.78 21.65 -2.43
N ALA A 230 -25.86 22.44 -1.87
CA ALA A 230 -26.13 23.43 -0.84
C ALA A 230 -26.68 24.77 -1.39
N GLY A 231 -26.70 24.94 -2.72
CA GLY A 231 -27.22 26.14 -3.40
C GLY A 231 -26.24 26.75 -4.38
N THR A 232 -26.56 27.97 -4.83
CA THR A 232 -25.69 28.74 -5.74
C THR A 232 -24.49 29.31 -4.99
N CYS A 233 -23.31 29.12 -5.55
CA CYS A 233 -22.06 29.68 -5.08
C CYS A 233 -21.55 30.75 -6.05
N GLU A 234 -21.15 31.90 -5.52
CA GLU A 234 -20.47 32.96 -6.25
C GLU A 234 -18.95 32.88 -6.07
N VAL A 235 -18.18 33.58 -6.90
CA VAL A 235 -16.72 33.63 -6.78
C VAL A 235 -16.34 34.33 -5.48
N GLY A 236 -15.48 33.69 -4.68
CA GLY A 236 -15.00 34.21 -3.40
C GLY A 236 -15.72 33.66 -2.17
N ASP A 237 -16.91 33.08 -2.35
CA ASP A 237 -17.63 32.35 -1.30
C ASP A 237 -16.75 31.22 -0.74
N VAL A 238 -17.04 30.83 0.50
CA VAL A 238 -16.39 29.73 1.19
C VAL A 238 -17.32 28.52 1.15
N LEU A 239 -16.78 27.42 0.63
CA LEU A 239 -17.45 26.15 0.49
C LEU A 239 -17.01 25.21 1.61
N GLY A 240 -17.96 24.60 2.29
CA GLY A 240 -17.71 23.51 3.22
C GLY A 240 -18.06 22.17 2.61
N LEU A 241 -17.07 21.27 2.61
CA LEU A 241 -17.16 19.93 2.06
C LEU A 241 -17.12 18.91 3.19
N ILE A 242 -17.94 17.86 3.08
CA ILE A 242 -17.76 16.60 3.81
C ILE A 242 -17.41 15.55 2.77
N GLY A 243 -16.24 14.92 2.93
CA GLY A 243 -15.65 14.17 1.82
C GLY A 243 -15.45 15.06 0.58
N SER A 244 -16.05 14.67 -0.53
CA SER A 244 -16.04 15.42 -1.80
C SER A 244 -17.30 16.27 -2.04
N ASP A 245 -18.29 16.21 -1.16
CA ASP A 245 -19.60 16.83 -1.39
C ASP A 245 -19.70 18.21 -0.73
N VAL A 246 -20.13 19.22 -1.49
CA VAL A 246 -20.35 20.58 -0.99
C VAL A 246 -21.69 20.65 -0.27
N LEU A 247 -21.64 20.87 1.05
CA LEU A 247 -22.82 20.90 1.92
C LEU A 247 -23.04 22.27 2.60
N VAL A 248 -22.04 23.15 2.55
CA VAL A 248 -22.13 24.51 3.08
C VAL A 248 -21.64 25.50 2.04
N VAL A 249 -22.39 26.60 1.85
CA VAL A 249 -21.95 27.78 1.08
C VAL A 249 -22.16 28.99 1.99
N ALA A 250 -21.11 29.76 2.23
CA ALA A 250 -21.19 30.99 3.02
C ALA A 250 -20.32 32.08 2.41
N PRO A 251 -20.65 33.37 2.60
CA PRO A 251 -19.87 34.48 2.05
C PRO A 251 -18.51 34.67 2.74
N ASP A 252 -18.30 34.09 3.92
CA ASP A 252 -17.10 34.26 4.73
C ASP A 252 -16.64 32.96 5.42
N GLN A 253 -15.38 32.96 5.88
CA GLN A 253 -14.74 31.80 6.49
C GLN A 253 -15.36 31.41 7.83
N THR A 254 -15.80 32.41 8.61
CA THR A 254 -16.33 32.20 9.95
C THR A 254 -17.65 31.44 9.89
N GLY A 255 -18.60 31.92 9.09
CA GLY A 255 -19.90 31.28 8.90
C GLY A 255 -19.76 29.88 8.32
N ALA A 256 -18.89 29.71 7.32
CA ALA A 256 -18.62 28.39 6.73
C ALA A 256 -18.04 27.41 7.76
N ALA A 257 -17.03 27.83 8.54
CA ALA A 257 -16.37 26.98 9.51
C ALA A 257 -17.31 26.52 10.63
N THR A 258 -18.07 27.44 11.22
CA THR A 258 -19.02 27.07 12.28
C THR A 258 -20.13 26.17 11.77
N ALA A 259 -20.66 26.45 10.56
CA ALA A 259 -21.72 25.64 9.97
C ALA A 259 -21.24 24.24 9.59
N LEU A 260 -20.02 24.10 9.06
CA LEU A 260 -19.44 22.80 8.73
C LEU A 260 -19.19 21.96 9.98
N VAL A 261 -18.64 22.56 11.05
CA VAL A 261 -18.44 21.86 12.33
C VAL A 261 -19.77 21.38 12.92
N ASP A 262 -20.80 22.25 12.93
CA ASP A 262 -22.13 21.87 13.40
C ASP A 262 -22.71 20.69 12.59
N LEU A 263 -22.53 20.72 11.26
CA LEU A 263 -23.01 19.64 10.39
C LEU A 263 -22.26 18.33 10.64
N MET A 264 -20.94 18.38 10.81
CA MET A 264 -20.13 17.19 11.08
C MET A 264 -20.43 16.60 12.47
N LEU A 265 -20.73 17.43 13.47
CA LEU A 265 -21.09 16.96 14.82
C LEU A 265 -22.55 16.56 14.97
N ALA A 266 -23.39 16.76 13.96
CA ALA A 266 -24.82 16.43 14.02
C ALA A 266 -25.09 14.95 14.32
N THR A 267 -24.17 14.05 13.95
CA THR A 267 -24.26 12.60 14.26
C THR A 267 -23.39 12.18 15.44
N GLY A 268 -22.92 13.12 16.26
CA GLY A 268 -22.03 12.89 17.40
C GLY A 268 -20.55 13.08 17.06
N GLY A 269 -19.69 12.84 18.05
CA GLY A 269 -18.23 12.92 17.97
C GLY A 269 -17.65 13.18 19.35
N GLU A 270 -16.44 12.67 19.62
CA GLU A 270 -15.72 12.82 20.89
C GLU A 270 -14.53 13.77 20.74
N LEU A 271 -13.92 13.81 19.56
CA LEU A 271 -12.78 14.68 19.23
C LEU A 271 -13.01 15.38 17.89
N VAL A 272 -12.72 16.67 17.85
CA VAL A 272 -12.59 17.47 16.62
C VAL A 272 -11.14 17.89 16.44
N THR A 273 -10.55 17.48 15.33
CA THR A 273 -9.19 17.88 14.93
C THR A 273 -9.29 18.85 13.75
N ILE A 274 -8.70 20.04 13.90
CA ILE A 274 -8.66 21.07 12.85
C ILE A 274 -7.23 21.30 12.40
N MET A 275 -7.00 21.15 11.10
CA MET A 275 -5.75 21.50 10.42
C MET A 275 -5.96 22.80 9.65
N ALA A 276 -5.41 23.89 10.20
CA ALA A 276 -5.55 25.25 9.72
C ALA A 276 -4.56 25.57 8.59
N GLY A 277 -5.09 25.85 7.40
CA GLY A 277 -4.33 26.25 6.23
C GLY A 277 -3.73 27.66 6.33
N GLY A 278 -2.86 28.02 5.39
CA GLY A 278 -2.10 29.28 5.45
C GLY A 278 -2.96 30.54 5.24
N ALA A 279 -4.16 30.40 4.68
CA ALA A 279 -5.06 31.51 4.36
C ALA A 279 -6.29 31.61 5.30
N VAL A 280 -6.36 30.77 6.35
CA VAL A 280 -7.42 30.92 7.35
C VAL A 280 -7.14 32.10 8.27
N ASP A 281 -8.17 32.88 8.57
CA ASP A 281 -8.07 33.97 9.52
C ASP A 281 -8.29 33.49 10.97
N ASP A 282 -7.71 34.22 11.92
CA ASP A 282 -7.84 33.90 13.36
C ASP A 282 -9.29 34.03 13.83
N ALA A 283 -10.08 34.91 13.19
CA ALA A 283 -11.50 35.11 13.52
C ALA A 283 -12.33 33.84 13.30
N ALA A 284 -12.09 33.10 12.22
CA ALA A 284 -12.76 31.83 11.96
C ALA A 284 -12.38 30.76 12.99
N LEU A 285 -11.10 30.68 13.37
CA LEU A 285 -10.63 29.73 14.39
C LEU A 285 -11.21 30.03 15.78
N ASP A 286 -11.25 31.31 16.15
CA ASP A 286 -11.83 31.78 17.40
C ASP A 286 -13.35 31.51 17.44
N ALA A 287 -14.04 31.73 16.32
CA ALA A 287 -15.46 31.46 16.20
C ALA A 287 -15.78 29.96 16.33
N VAL A 288 -15.00 29.09 15.70
CA VAL A 288 -15.13 27.62 15.88
C VAL A 288 -14.87 27.23 17.33
N THR A 289 -13.81 27.76 17.94
CA THR A 289 -13.50 27.50 19.36
C THR A 289 -14.64 27.92 20.27
N GLN A 290 -15.24 29.09 20.03
CA GLN A 290 -16.39 29.57 20.79
C GLN A 290 -17.65 28.74 20.53
N GLN A 291 -17.86 28.29 19.28
CA GLN A 291 -18.97 27.42 18.92
C GLN A 291 -18.88 26.07 19.64
N MET A 292 -17.70 25.43 19.60
CA MET A 292 -17.41 24.18 20.31
C MET A 292 -17.67 24.29 21.81
N ARG A 293 -17.16 25.34 22.45
CA ARG A 293 -17.37 25.57 23.90
C ARG A 293 -18.83 25.77 24.29
N ARG A 294 -19.65 26.39 23.42
CA ARG A 294 -21.06 26.69 23.72
C ARG A 294 -21.97 25.50 23.43
N SER A 295 -21.78 24.85 22.29
CA SER A 295 -22.71 23.84 21.76
C SER A 295 -22.27 22.41 22.06
N TYR A 296 -20.97 22.16 22.21
CA TYR A 296 -20.38 20.82 22.35
C TYR A 296 -19.35 20.75 23.49
N PRO A 297 -19.70 21.11 24.73
CA PRO A 297 -18.74 21.21 25.84
C PRO A 297 -18.08 19.89 26.26
N GLY A 298 -18.59 18.75 25.81
CA GLY A 298 -18.02 17.42 26.05
C GLY A 298 -17.11 16.90 24.94
N VAL A 299 -16.94 17.67 23.84
CA VAL A 299 -16.13 17.28 22.69
C VAL A 299 -14.79 17.98 22.75
N GLU A 300 -13.71 17.22 22.64
CA GLU A 300 -12.35 17.77 22.63
C GLU A 300 -12.07 18.50 21.31
N LEU A 301 -11.31 19.60 21.37
CA LEU A 301 -10.92 20.37 20.19
C LEU A 301 -9.40 20.53 20.14
N ALA A 302 -8.79 19.97 19.09
CA ALA A 302 -7.38 20.15 18.76
C ALA A 302 -7.24 21.00 17.48
N ILE A 303 -6.41 22.03 17.51
CA ILE A 303 -6.16 22.91 16.34
C ILE A 303 -4.66 22.96 16.06
N TYR A 304 -4.28 22.59 14.83
CA TYR A 304 -2.92 22.62 14.33
C TYR A 304 -2.78 23.63 13.20
N ARG A 305 -1.78 24.51 13.25
CA ARG A 305 -1.45 25.43 12.14
C ARG A 305 -0.60 24.68 11.13
N THR A 306 -1.24 24.16 10.09
CA THR A 306 -0.63 23.20 9.15
C THR A 306 -0.16 23.87 7.86
N GLY A 307 -0.76 25.01 7.48
CA GLY A 307 -0.20 25.91 6.47
C GLY A 307 -0.42 25.46 5.02
N GLN A 308 -1.27 24.47 4.76
CA GLN A 308 -1.65 24.09 3.41
C GLN A 308 -2.35 25.24 2.67
N SER A 309 -2.15 25.32 1.35
CA SER A 309 -2.63 26.43 0.51
C SER A 309 -3.91 26.10 -0.28
N ASP A 310 -4.20 24.83 -0.48
CA ASP A 310 -5.34 24.33 -1.25
C ASP A 310 -6.66 24.34 -0.45
N GLN A 311 -6.57 24.31 0.88
CA GLN A 311 -7.71 24.30 1.78
C GLN A 311 -7.51 25.34 2.90
N LEU A 312 -8.59 26.06 3.25
CA LEU A 312 -8.59 26.99 4.40
C LEU A 312 -8.54 26.21 5.71
N LEU A 313 -9.36 25.18 5.84
CA LEU A 313 -9.39 24.27 6.96
C LEU A 313 -9.56 22.83 6.46
N GLN A 314 -9.02 21.89 7.21
CA GLN A 314 -9.42 20.50 7.15
C GLN A 314 -9.85 20.06 8.55
N ILE A 315 -10.97 19.36 8.64
CA ILE A 315 -11.65 19.03 9.90
C ILE A 315 -11.82 17.52 9.95
N GLY A 316 -11.41 16.90 11.05
CA GLY A 316 -11.67 15.51 11.39
C GLY A 316 -12.58 15.45 12.60
N VAL A 317 -13.57 14.54 12.58
CA VAL A 317 -14.41 14.21 13.72
C VAL A 317 -14.39 12.70 13.91
N GLU A 318 -13.94 12.29 15.10
CA GLU A 318 -13.91 10.91 15.58
C GLU A 318 -15.17 10.64 16.42
#